data_AF-A0A6L5YMW9-F1
#
_entry.id   AF-A0A6L5YMW9-F1
#
_cell.length_a   1.000
_cell.length_b   1.000
_cell.length_c   1.000
_cell.angle_alpha   90.00
_cell.angle_beta   90.00
_cell.angle_gamma   90.00
#
_symmetry.space_group_name_H-M   'P 1'
#
loop_
_entity.id
_entity.type
_entity.pdbx_description
1 polymer ?
#
loop_
_entity_poly.entity_id
_entity_poly.type
_entity_poly.pdbx_seq_one_letter_code
_entity_poly.pdbx_strand_id
1 'polypeptide(L)'
;MSNALARKKRASIGFTKKETEEIREFDAERKRLNDLSRCAYESLVATSFYILRIRFGFGKTRLQRFKTDVAVVYQEYRKDQIDMHKFIVQVDRDCKTDANDSVNGVPVAHKLYLTGTGGKQITNMQRIVAFKKAYALWYTTHLYVLHTIFKFSNKQISEYLEAVTDMLDTLCRYKQFSVTVPMLIETVLEETGVEVCRCM
;
A
#
# COMPACT_ATOMS: atom_id res chain seq x y z
N MET A 1 65.37 4.46 28.03
CA MET A 1 64.46 3.40 27.55
C MET A 1 63.08 3.66 28.15
N SER A 2 62.28 4.55 27.55
CA SER A 2 61.19 4.27 26.59
C SER A 2 60.25 3.15 27.00
N ASN A 3 59.08 3.54 27.54
CA ASN A 3 57.72 3.24 27.04
C ASN A 3 56.70 3.17 28.19
N ALA A 4 56.15 4.33 28.57
CA ALA A 4 54.94 4.40 29.40
C ALA A 4 53.86 5.31 28.78
N LEU A 5 53.87 5.47 27.46
CA LEU A 5 52.72 5.97 26.71
C LEU A 5 51.86 4.79 26.27
N ALA A 6 51.28 4.08 27.24
CA ALA A 6 50.11 3.25 26.96
C ALA A 6 49.00 4.22 26.55
N ARG A 7 48.82 4.40 25.23
CA ARG A 7 47.68 5.12 24.64
C ARG A 7 46.42 4.49 25.22
N LYS A 8 45.77 5.15 26.19
CA LYS A 8 44.35 4.94 26.47
C LYS A 8 43.63 5.17 25.15
N LYS A 9 43.21 4.09 24.48
CA LYS A 9 42.26 4.16 23.36
C LYS A 9 41.09 4.97 23.89
N ARG A 10 40.91 6.19 23.39
CA ARG A 10 39.64 6.91 23.54
C ARG A 10 38.57 5.92 23.09
N ALA A 11 37.64 5.58 23.99
CA ALA A 11 36.43 4.87 23.60
C ALA A 11 35.84 5.65 22.42
N SER A 12 35.75 5.01 21.25
CA SER A 12 35.08 5.63 20.12
C SER A 12 33.66 5.95 20.58
N ILE A 13 33.28 7.22 20.49
CA ILE A 13 31.90 7.68 20.61
C ILE A 13 31.19 7.16 19.36
N GLY A 14 30.92 5.85 19.33
CA GLY A 14 30.47 5.14 18.16
C GLY A 14 30.10 3.71 18.52
N PHE A 15 29.04 3.22 17.88
CA PHE A 15 28.49 1.88 18.04
C PHE A 15 29.59 0.82 17.94
N THR A 16 29.48 -0.21 18.78
CA THR A 16 30.24 -1.44 18.66
C THR A 16 29.97 -2.12 17.32
N LYS A 17 30.84 -3.05 16.91
CA LYS A 17 30.63 -3.83 15.68
C LYS A 17 29.29 -4.58 15.70
N LYS A 18 28.91 -5.13 16.86
CA LYS A 18 27.63 -5.82 17.08
C LYS A 18 26.44 -4.87 16.92
N GLU A 19 26.49 -3.70 17.56
CA GLU A 19 25.43 -2.68 17.42
C GLU A 19 25.32 -2.18 15.97
N THR A 20 26.45 -2.05 15.26
CA THR A 20 26.46 -1.67 13.84
C THR A 20 25.83 -2.75 12.96
N GLU A 21 26.07 -4.03 13.27
CA GLU A 21 25.44 -5.16 12.59
C GLU A 21 23.93 -5.22 12.87
N GLU A 22 23.51 -5.04 14.12
CA GLU A 22 22.09 -5.00 14.53
C GLU A 22 21.33 -3.85 13.83
N ILE A 23 21.91 -2.65 13.75
CA ILE A 23 21.32 -1.52 13.02
C ILE A 23 21.15 -1.84 11.53
N ARG A 24 22.16 -2.46 10.91
CA ARG A 24 22.10 -2.85 9.49
C ARG A 24 21.02 -3.90 9.22
N GLU A 25 20.90 -4.89 10.09
CA GLU A 25 19.87 -5.92 9.98
C GLU A 25 18.47 -5.30 10.13
N PHE A 26 18.29 -4.42 11.10
CA PHE A 26 17.04 -3.68 11.30
C PHE A 26 16.65 -2.84 10.08
N ASP A 27 17.59 -2.08 9.51
CA ASP A 27 17.34 -1.27 8.32
C ASP A 27 17.02 -2.14 7.09
N ALA A 28 17.70 -3.28 6.93
CA ALA A 28 17.43 -4.23 5.87
C ALA A 28 16.03 -4.85 5.99
N GLU A 29 15.62 -5.23 7.21
CA GLU A 29 14.26 -5.74 7.48
C GLU A 29 13.19 -4.68 7.19
N ARG A 30 13.41 -3.44 7.67
CA ARG A 30 12.51 -2.32 7.43
C ARG A 30 12.34 -2.03 5.93
N LYS A 31 13.44 -2.06 5.17
CA LYS A 31 13.41 -1.88 3.72
C LYS A 31 12.56 -2.96 3.05
N ARG A 32 12.77 -4.23 3.41
CA ARG A 32 11.98 -5.36 2.87
C ARG A 32 10.49 -5.21 3.16
N LEU A 33 10.12 -4.86 4.40
CA LEU A 33 8.72 -4.63 4.76
C LEU A 33 8.08 -3.48 3.96
N ASN A 34 8.82 -2.42 3.72
CA ASN A 34 8.36 -1.30 2.89
C ASN A 34 8.19 -1.72 1.42
N ASP A 35 9.10 -2.54 0.88
CA ASP A 35 8.98 -3.06 -0.49
C ASP A 35 7.73 -3.93 -0.63
N LEU A 36 7.45 -4.84 0.32
CA LEU A 36 6.21 -5.63 0.33
C LEU A 36 4.96 -4.75 0.39
N SER A 37 4.99 -3.72 1.25
CA SER A 37 3.88 -2.78 1.40
C SER A 37 3.64 -2.00 0.10
N ARG A 38 4.71 -1.60 -0.59
CA ARG A 38 4.63 -0.92 -1.89
C ARG A 38 3.99 -1.83 -2.93
N CYS A 39 4.43 -3.09 -3.06
CA CYS A 39 3.86 -4.03 -4.03
C CYS A 39 2.34 -4.21 -3.82
N ALA A 40 1.91 -4.38 -2.57
CA ALA A 40 0.49 -4.50 -2.24
C ALA A 40 -0.28 -3.21 -2.56
N TYR A 41 0.28 -2.04 -2.21
CA TYR A 41 -0.34 -0.75 -2.48
C TYR A 41 -0.54 -0.52 -3.99
N GLU A 42 0.49 -0.77 -4.80
CA GLU A 42 0.41 -0.58 -6.25
C GLU A 42 -0.61 -1.51 -6.90
N SER A 43 -0.70 -2.76 -6.41
CA SER A 43 -1.72 -3.71 -6.86
C SER A 43 -3.14 -3.25 -6.53
N LEU A 44 -3.34 -2.69 -5.33
CA LEU A 44 -4.63 -2.10 -4.92
C LEU A 44 -4.97 -0.88 -5.78
N VAL A 45 -4.01 -0.01 -6.07
CA VAL A 45 -4.21 1.16 -6.95
C VAL A 45 -4.57 0.73 -8.37
N ALA A 46 -3.86 -0.23 -8.96
CA ALA A 46 -4.19 -0.77 -10.28
C ALA A 46 -5.61 -1.33 -10.33
N THR A 47 -5.98 -2.09 -9.30
CA THR A 47 -7.34 -2.61 -9.13
C THR A 47 -8.36 -1.48 -9.07
N SER A 48 -8.12 -0.44 -8.26
CA SER A 48 -9.00 0.72 -8.14
C SER A 48 -9.21 1.46 -9.46
N PHE A 49 -8.15 1.72 -10.21
CA PHE A 49 -8.25 2.45 -11.48
C PHE A 49 -9.06 1.65 -12.50
N TYR A 50 -8.81 0.34 -12.56
CA TYR A 50 -9.61 -0.56 -13.38
C TYR A 50 -11.09 -0.52 -12.96
N ILE A 51 -11.41 -0.70 -11.68
CA ILE A 51 -12.80 -0.66 -11.18
C ILE A 51 -13.47 0.69 -11.46
N LEU A 52 -12.79 1.81 -11.21
CA LEU A 52 -13.32 3.14 -11.49
C LEU A 52 -13.62 3.33 -12.99
N ARG A 53 -12.78 2.79 -13.86
CA ARG A 53 -12.97 2.81 -15.31
C ARG A 53 -14.15 1.95 -15.75
N ILE A 54 -14.19 0.68 -15.33
CA ILE A 54 -15.14 -0.31 -15.86
C ILE A 54 -16.51 -0.30 -15.17
N ARG A 55 -16.58 0.02 -13.88
CA ARG A 55 -17.83 0.03 -13.10
C ARG A 55 -18.41 1.44 -12.94
N PHE A 56 -17.56 2.44 -12.76
CA PHE A 56 -17.98 3.81 -12.47
C PHE A 56 -17.82 4.78 -13.66
N GLY A 57 -17.37 4.27 -14.81
CA GLY A 57 -17.29 5.03 -16.07
C GLY A 57 -16.28 6.18 -16.04
N PHE A 58 -15.24 6.11 -15.20
CA PHE A 58 -14.21 7.14 -15.19
C PHE A 58 -13.41 7.08 -16.49
N GLY A 59 -13.57 8.10 -17.35
CA GLY A 59 -12.69 8.31 -18.50
C GLY A 59 -11.32 8.90 -18.09
N LYS A 60 -10.44 9.07 -19.08
CA LYS A 60 -9.06 9.60 -18.92
C LYS A 60 -8.95 10.79 -17.97
N THR A 61 -9.65 11.88 -18.26
CA THR A 61 -9.54 13.13 -17.48
C THR A 61 -9.95 12.91 -16.02
N ARG A 62 -10.96 12.08 -15.77
CA ARG A 62 -11.48 11.81 -14.43
C ARG A 62 -10.52 10.92 -13.64
N LEU A 63 -9.93 9.90 -14.27
CA LEU A 63 -8.89 9.07 -13.67
C LEU A 63 -7.61 9.86 -13.38
N GLN A 64 -7.17 10.71 -14.31
CA GLN A 64 -5.99 11.54 -14.10
C GLN A 64 -6.19 12.51 -12.93
N ARG A 65 -7.38 13.12 -12.84
CA ARG A 65 -7.74 13.96 -11.69
C ARG A 65 -7.75 13.15 -10.40
N PHE A 66 -8.38 11.97 -10.39
CA PHE A 66 -8.40 11.08 -9.23
C PHE A 66 -6.98 10.74 -8.76
N LYS A 67 -6.07 10.39 -9.69
CA LYS A 67 -4.66 10.14 -9.40
C LYS A 67 -4.00 11.33 -8.70
N THR A 68 -4.19 12.53 -9.24
CA THR A 68 -3.63 13.77 -8.68
C THR A 68 -4.18 14.04 -7.29
N ASP A 69 -5.50 13.92 -7.11
CA ASP A 69 -6.18 14.20 -5.84
C ASP A 69 -5.73 13.20 -4.75
N VAL A 70 -5.59 11.91 -5.07
CA VAL A 70 -5.03 10.90 -4.15
C VAL A 70 -3.60 11.25 -3.75
N ALA A 71 -2.77 11.70 -4.70
CA ALA A 71 -1.40 12.09 -4.41
C ALA A 71 -1.34 13.33 -3.50
N VAL A 72 -2.23 14.31 -3.68
CA VAL A 72 -2.33 15.48 -2.80
C VAL A 72 -2.68 15.06 -1.38
N VAL A 73 -3.73 14.27 -1.20
CA VAL A 73 -4.15 13.78 0.13
C VAL A 73 -3.05 12.97 0.80
N TYR A 74 -2.32 12.14 0.04
CA TYR A 74 -1.17 11.41 0.54
C TYR A 74 -0.05 12.34 1.06
N GLN A 75 0.25 13.42 0.34
CA GLN A 75 1.28 14.38 0.73
C GLN A 75 0.85 15.23 1.94
N GLU A 76 -0.42 15.62 2.03
CA GLU A 76 -0.97 16.34 3.18
C GLU A 76 -0.87 15.49 4.44
N TYR A 77 -1.28 14.22 4.36
CA TYR A 77 -1.07 13.25 5.44
C TYR A 77 0.39 13.19 5.90
N ARG A 78 1.34 13.19 4.96
CA ARG A 78 2.77 13.11 5.28
C ARG A 78 3.32 14.39 5.92
N LYS A 79 2.81 15.56 5.52
CA LYS A 79 3.26 16.89 5.99
C LYS A 79 2.73 17.22 7.37
N ASP A 80 1.44 17.00 7.59
CA ASP A 80 0.74 17.45 8.80
C ASP A 80 0.90 16.47 9.97
N GLN A 81 1.63 15.37 9.76
CA GLN A 81 1.74 14.25 10.72
C GLN A 81 0.36 13.83 11.25
N ILE A 82 -0.66 13.90 10.40
CA ILE A 82 -2.00 13.48 10.77
C ILE A 82 -1.89 12.03 11.25
N ASP A 83 -2.40 11.77 12.43
CA ASP A 83 -2.43 10.42 12.98
C ASP A 83 -3.27 9.53 12.05
N MET A 84 -2.67 8.50 11.43
CA MET A 84 -3.40 7.56 10.56
C MET A 84 -4.63 7.00 11.23
N HIS A 85 -4.56 6.75 12.54
CA HIS A 85 -5.69 6.21 13.27
C HIS A 85 -6.85 7.20 13.26
N LYS A 86 -6.59 8.49 13.52
CA LYS A 86 -7.62 9.54 13.44
C LYS A 86 -8.17 9.68 12.02
N PHE A 87 -7.31 9.57 11.01
CA PHE A 87 -7.74 9.68 9.62
C PHE A 87 -8.62 8.50 9.18
N ILE A 88 -8.26 7.27 9.58
CA ILE A 88 -9.09 6.07 9.38
C ILE A 88 -10.46 6.28 10.04
N VAL A 89 -10.48 6.69 11.31
CA VAL A 89 -11.74 6.92 12.06
C VAL A 89 -12.61 7.97 11.39
N GLN A 90 -12.02 9.02 10.81
CA GLN A 90 -12.76 10.01 10.05
C GLN A 90 -13.37 9.41 8.78
N VAL A 91 -12.55 8.74 7.96
CA VAL A 91 -13.02 8.13 6.70
C VAL A 91 -14.12 7.10 6.95
N ASP A 92 -13.95 6.24 7.96
CA ASP A 92 -14.95 5.25 8.36
C ASP A 92 -16.29 5.89 8.74
N ARG A 93 -16.23 6.98 9.53
CA ARG A 93 -17.42 7.73 9.93
C ARG A 93 -18.13 8.38 8.74
N ASP A 94 -17.36 9.00 7.87
CA ASP A 94 -17.88 9.77 6.74
C ASP A 94 -18.48 8.83 5.67
N CYS A 95 -17.77 7.74 5.36
CA CYS A 95 -18.16 6.76 4.34
C CYS A 95 -19.12 5.68 4.85
N LYS A 96 -19.35 5.59 6.17
CA LYS A 96 -20.13 4.51 6.84
C LYS A 96 -19.55 3.12 6.57
N THR A 97 -18.23 3.02 6.74
CA THR A 97 -17.45 1.80 6.51
C THR A 97 -16.60 1.47 7.75
N ASP A 98 -15.98 0.29 7.78
CA ASP A 98 -15.04 -0.10 8.83
C ASP A 98 -13.78 -0.67 8.19
N ALA A 99 -12.66 0.04 8.36
CA ALA A 99 -11.38 -0.34 7.75
C ALA A 99 -10.85 -1.67 8.30
N ASN A 100 -11.09 -1.98 9.58
CA ASN A 100 -10.63 -3.21 10.21
C ASN A 100 -11.43 -4.41 9.71
N ASP A 101 -12.75 -4.30 9.65
CA ASP A 101 -13.60 -5.36 9.10
C ASP A 101 -13.30 -5.57 7.61
N SER A 102 -13.13 -4.48 6.86
CA SER A 102 -12.80 -4.53 5.44
C SER A 102 -11.46 -5.23 5.18
N VAL A 103 -10.38 -4.84 5.88
CA VAL A 103 -9.07 -5.49 5.71
C VAL A 103 -9.02 -6.91 6.25
N ASN A 104 -9.78 -7.22 7.31
CA ASN A 104 -9.83 -8.57 7.87
C ASN A 104 -10.67 -9.51 7.00
N GLY A 105 -11.69 -9.00 6.31
CA GLY A 105 -12.50 -9.73 5.33
C GLY A 105 -11.71 -10.21 4.11
N VAL A 106 -10.61 -9.54 3.74
CA VAL A 106 -9.74 -9.99 2.66
C VAL A 106 -9.08 -11.35 3.03
N PRO A 107 -9.24 -12.42 2.22
CA PRO A 107 -8.64 -13.72 2.50
C PRO A 107 -7.12 -13.66 2.66
N VAL A 108 -6.57 -14.45 3.59
CA VAL A 108 -5.12 -14.47 3.85
C VAL A 108 -4.31 -14.79 2.60
N ALA A 109 -4.79 -15.71 1.76
CA ALA A 109 -4.15 -16.04 0.48
C ALA A 109 -3.97 -14.80 -0.41
N HIS A 110 -4.93 -13.87 -0.41
CA HIS A 110 -4.91 -12.67 -1.24
C HIS A 110 -3.92 -11.65 -0.69
N LYS A 111 -3.89 -11.49 0.64
CA LYS A 111 -2.88 -10.66 1.34
C LYS A 111 -1.46 -11.11 1.00
N LEU A 112 -1.23 -12.42 0.97
CA LEU A 112 0.06 -12.99 0.59
C LEU A 112 0.34 -12.78 -0.89
N TYR A 113 -0.60 -13.08 -1.78
CA TYR A 113 -0.44 -12.89 -3.23
C TYR A 113 -0.02 -11.45 -3.59
N LEU A 114 -0.73 -10.46 -3.06
CA LEU A 114 -0.51 -9.04 -3.38
C LEU A 114 0.78 -8.46 -2.80
N THR A 115 1.35 -9.11 -1.78
CA THR A 115 2.68 -8.73 -1.25
C THR A 115 3.82 -9.40 -2.02
N GLY A 116 3.53 -10.16 -3.07
CA GLY A 116 4.51 -10.84 -3.91
C GLY A 116 5.18 -12.03 -3.21
N THR A 117 6.09 -12.71 -3.90
CA THR A 117 6.90 -13.78 -3.31
C THR A 117 7.98 -13.17 -2.43
N GLY A 118 7.71 -13.04 -1.14
CA GLY A 118 8.75 -12.67 -0.18
C GLY A 118 9.94 -13.63 -0.30
N GLY A 119 11.17 -13.10 -0.32
CA GLY A 119 12.37 -13.95 -0.29
C GLY A 119 12.37 -14.87 0.94
N LYS A 120 13.25 -15.89 0.96
CA LYS A 120 13.31 -16.95 2.00
C LYS A 120 13.36 -16.46 3.47
N GLN A 121 13.66 -15.18 3.70
CA GLN A 121 13.76 -14.55 5.02
C GLN A 121 12.51 -13.78 5.46
N ILE A 122 11.42 -13.81 4.68
CA ILE A 122 10.19 -13.05 4.96
C ILE A 122 9.08 -14.02 5.40
N THR A 123 8.58 -13.83 6.61
CA THR A 123 7.47 -14.61 7.17
C THR A 123 6.12 -14.19 6.58
N ASN A 124 5.14 -15.11 6.62
CA ASN A 124 3.76 -14.77 6.25
C ASN A 124 3.17 -13.68 7.15
N MET A 125 3.57 -13.62 8.42
CA MET A 125 3.09 -12.57 9.34
C MET A 125 3.60 -11.19 8.93
N GLN A 126 4.88 -11.06 8.59
CA GLN A 126 5.47 -9.83 8.06
C GLN A 126 4.76 -9.37 6.77
N ARG A 127 4.41 -10.31 5.88
CA ARG A 127 3.62 -10.03 4.67
C ARG A 127 2.22 -9.55 5.01
N ILE A 128 1.53 -10.19 5.94
CA ILE A 128 0.19 -9.75 6.39
C ILE A 128 0.25 -8.34 6.98
N VAL A 129 1.27 -8.03 7.78
CA VAL A 129 1.48 -6.68 8.35
C VAL A 129 1.74 -5.67 7.24
N ALA A 130 2.61 -5.98 6.28
CA ALA A 130 2.88 -5.13 5.12
C ALA A 130 1.62 -4.86 4.29
N PHE A 131 0.81 -5.90 4.05
CA PHE A 131 -0.48 -5.77 3.37
C PHE A 131 -1.42 -4.85 4.15
N LYS A 132 -1.59 -5.06 5.47
CA LYS A 132 -2.48 -4.23 6.30
C LYS A 132 -2.08 -2.76 6.26
N LYS A 133 -0.78 -2.47 6.31
CA LYS A 133 -0.24 -1.11 6.18
C LYS A 133 -0.57 -0.50 4.81
N ALA A 134 -0.36 -1.26 3.73
CA ALA A 134 -0.69 -0.83 2.38
C ALA A 134 -2.19 -0.58 2.19
N TYR A 135 -3.01 -1.49 2.70
CA TYR A 135 -4.47 -1.43 2.62
C TYR A 135 -5.01 -0.22 3.38
N ALA A 136 -4.54 0.03 4.60
CA ALA A 136 -4.98 1.19 5.38
C ALA A 136 -4.69 2.51 4.65
N LEU A 137 -3.51 2.63 4.04
CA LEU A 137 -3.14 3.82 3.26
C LEU A 137 -4.01 3.98 2.00
N TRP A 138 -4.17 2.90 1.23
CA TRP A 138 -5.00 2.88 0.04
C TRP A 138 -6.45 3.23 0.38
N TYR A 139 -7.02 2.55 1.37
CA TYR A 139 -8.39 2.69 1.83
C TYR A 139 -8.69 4.14 2.22
N THR A 140 -7.89 4.74 3.10
CA THR A 140 -8.16 6.10 3.55
C THR A 140 -8.05 7.12 2.44
N THR A 141 -6.96 7.08 1.67
CA THR A 141 -6.73 8.06 0.60
C THR A 141 -7.77 7.93 -0.52
N HIS A 142 -8.10 6.71 -0.95
CA HIS A 142 -9.03 6.51 -2.05
C HIS A 142 -10.46 6.82 -1.63
N LEU A 143 -10.91 6.31 -0.48
CA LEU A 143 -12.28 6.58 -0.03
C LEU A 143 -12.50 8.05 0.30
N TYR A 144 -11.52 8.71 0.93
CA TYR A 144 -11.59 10.15 1.17
C TYR A 144 -11.77 10.92 -0.14
N VAL A 145 -10.95 10.64 -1.17
CA VAL A 145 -11.06 11.33 -2.46
C VAL A 145 -12.39 11.01 -3.15
N LEU A 146 -12.81 9.74 -3.19
CA LEU A 146 -14.07 9.34 -3.81
C LEU A 146 -15.28 10.00 -3.15
N HIS A 147 -15.34 9.97 -1.81
CA HIS A 147 -16.44 10.53 -1.05
C HIS A 147 -16.40 12.07 -1.04
N THR A 148 -15.28 12.67 -0.67
CA THR A 148 -15.18 14.11 -0.43
C THR A 148 -15.05 14.92 -1.71
N ILE A 149 -14.26 14.44 -2.70
CA ILE A 149 -13.96 15.20 -3.92
C ILE A 149 -14.90 14.78 -5.05
N PHE A 150 -15.05 13.48 -5.28
CA PHE A 150 -15.89 12.94 -6.36
C PHE A 150 -17.35 12.72 -5.97
N LYS A 151 -17.71 13.01 -4.71
CA LYS A 151 -19.08 12.99 -4.18
C LYS A 151 -19.77 11.63 -4.35
N PHE A 152 -19.02 10.54 -4.23
CA PHE A 152 -19.63 9.21 -4.12
C PHE A 152 -20.51 9.17 -2.88
N SER A 153 -21.74 8.69 -3.05
CA SER A 153 -22.61 8.34 -1.92
C SER A 153 -22.05 7.12 -1.17
N ASN A 154 -22.46 6.93 0.08
CA ASN A 154 -22.09 5.75 0.87
C ASN A 154 -22.43 4.44 0.16
N LYS A 155 -23.54 4.40 -0.61
CA LYS A 155 -23.90 3.26 -1.43
C LYS A 155 -22.83 2.98 -2.49
N GLN A 156 -22.39 4.01 -3.22
CA GLN A 156 -21.34 3.88 -4.23
C GLN A 156 -19.99 3.52 -3.62
N ILE A 157 -19.70 3.97 -2.39
CA ILE A 157 -18.51 3.55 -1.65
C ILE A 157 -18.56 2.05 -1.32
N SER A 158 -19.71 1.54 -0.83
CA SER A 158 -19.90 0.10 -0.59
C SER A 158 -19.73 -0.71 -1.87
N GLU A 159 -20.43 -0.31 -2.94
CA GLU A 159 -20.32 -0.95 -4.26
C GLU A 159 -18.88 -0.94 -4.80
N TYR A 160 -18.13 0.13 -4.55
CA TYR A 160 -16.72 0.22 -4.94
C TYR A 160 -15.83 -0.74 -4.15
N LEU A 161 -15.99 -0.82 -2.83
CA LEU A 161 -15.22 -1.73 -1.97
C LEU A 161 -15.51 -3.21 -2.29
N GLU A 162 -16.78 -3.55 -2.54
CA GLU A 162 -17.19 -4.87 -3.01
C GLU A 162 -16.53 -5.20 -4.34
N ALA A 163 -16.61 -4.31 -5.33
CA ALA A 163 -16.00 -4.52 -6.64
C ALA A 163 -14.47 -4.67 -6.59
N VAL A 164 -13.79 -3.94 -5.69
CA VAL A 164 -12.36 -4.14 -5.45
C VAL A 164 -12.11 -5.54 -4.88
N THR A 165 -12.88 -5.95 -3.88
CA THR A 165 -12.73 -7.27 -3.23
C THR A 165 -12.93 -8.41 -4.24
N ASP A 166 -13.99 -8.34 -5.06
CA ASP A 166 -14.25 -9.31 -6.13
C ASP A 166 -13.11 -9.40 -7.15
N MET A 167 -12.50 -8.25 -7.46
CA MET A 167 -11.36 -8.21 -8.38
C MET A 167 -10.10 -8.83 -7.74
N LEU A 168 -9.85 -8.58 -6.45
CA LEU A 168 -8.74 -9.23 -5.73
C LEU A 168 -8.91 -10.76 -5.71
N ASP A 169 -10.14 -11.24 -5.52
CA ASP A 169 -10.49 -12.66 -5.61
C ASP A 169 -10.21 -13.23 -7.01
N THR A 170 -10.56 -12.49 -8.07
CA THR A 170 -10.28 -12.87 -9.45
C THR A 170 -8.78 -12.96 -9.73
N LEU A 171 -8.02 -11.94 -9.31
CA LEU A 171 -6.57 -11.87 -9.46
C LEU A 171 -5.85 -13.02 -8.76
N CYS A 172 -6.32 -13.41 -7.57
CA CYS A 172 -5.71 -14.51 -6.81
C CYS A 172 -6.05 -15.90 -7.38
N ARG A 173 -7.12 -15.99 -8.19
CA ARG A 173 -7.51 -17.19 -8.94
C ARG A 173 -6.96 -17.18 -10.36
N TYR A 174 -5.76 -16.62 -10.58
CA TYR A 174 -5.13 -16.48 -11.90
C TYR A 174 -5.18 -17.76 -12.76
N LYS A 175 -4.99 -18.95 -12.17
CA LYS A 175 -5.05 -20.24 -12.91
C LYS A 175 -6.42 -20.53 -13.53
N GLN A 176 -7.49 -19.89 -13.07
CA GLN A 176 -8.86 -20.09 -13.53
C GLN A 176 -9.32 -18.98 -14.49
N PHE A 177 -8.85 -17.74 -14.33
CA PHE A 177 -9.34 -16.58 -15.10
C PHE A 177 -8.29 -15.94 -16.02
N SER A 178 -7.02 -16.31 -15.91
CA SER A 178 -5.90 -15.72 -16.67
C SER A 178 -5.76 -14.19 -16.55
N VAL A 179 -6.36 -13.54 -15.55
CA VAL A 179 -6.25 -12.09 -15.31
C VAL A 179 -5.15 -11.79 -14.29
N THR A 180 -4.25 -10.87 -14.61
CA THR A 180 -3.16 -10.42 -13.72
C THR A 180 -3.20 -8.91 -13.48
N VAL A 181 -2.49 -8.45 -12.43
CA VAL A 181 -2.34 -7.01 -12.15
C VAL A 181 -1.70 -6.27 -13.35
N PRO A 182 -0.62 -6.76 -13.99
CA PRO A 182 -0.09 -6.18 -15.23
C PRO A 182 -1.14 -5.99 -16.33
N MET A 183 -2.01 -6.98 -16.56
CA MET A 183 -3.07 -6.86 -17.56
C MET A 183 -4.09 -5.76 -17.22
N LEU A 184 -4.40 -5.56 -15.94
CA LEU A 184 -5.25 -4.43 -15.52
C LEU A 184 -4.56 -3.09 -15.81
N ILE A 185 -3.27 -2.98 -15.54
CA ILE A 185 -2.48 -1.76 -15.81
C ILE A 185 -2.43 -1.47 -17.31
N GLU A 186 -2.14 -2.49 -18.12
CA GLU A 186 -2.14 -2.40 -19.58
C GLU A 186 -3.51 -1.95 -20.11
N THR A 187 -4.60 -2.58 -19.63
CA THR A 187 -5.95 -2.20 -20.04
C THR A 187 -6.26 -0.74 -19.71
N VAL A 188 -5.93 -0.28 -18.48
CA VAL A 188 -6.14 1.12 -18.10
C VAL A 188 -5.29 2.06 -18.97
N LEU A 189 -4.04 1.70 -19.24
CA LEU A 189 -3.13 2.50 -20.05
C LEU A 189 -3.60 2.58 -21.51
N GLU A 190 -3.99 1.47 -22.11
CA GLU A 190 -4.47 1.40 -23.50
C GLU A 190 -5.77 2.17 -23.68
N GLU A 191 -6.73 1.99 -22.77
CA GLU A 191 -8.03 2.64 -22.90
C GLU A 191 -8.02 4.13 -22.55
N THR A 192 -7.11 4.56 -21.68
CA THR A 192 -7.19 5.91 -21.11
C THR A 192 -5.91 6.72 -21.23
N GLY A 193 -4.77 6.11 -21.56
CA GLY A 193 -3.46 6.74 -21.54
C GLY A 193 -2.99 7.17 -20.15
N VAL A 194 -3.62 6.67 -19.08
CA VAL A 194 -3.24 6.97 -17.69
C VAL A 194 -2.30 5.88 -17.21
N GLU A 195 -1.05 6.25 -16.92
CA GLU A 195 -0.10 5.32 -16.32
C GLU A 195 -0.44 5.04 -14.86
N VAL A 196 -0.48 3.75 -14.52
CA VAL A 196 -0.59 3.27 -13.14
C VAL A 196 0.72 2.58 -12.76
N CYS A 197 1.16 2.72 -11.50
CA CYS A 197 2.45 2.19 -11.05
C CYS A 197 2.59 0.68 -11.35
N ARG A 198 3.79 0.28 -11.79
CA ARG A 198 4.14 -1.10 -12.08
C ARG A 198 5.04 -1.65 -10.96
N CYS A 199 4.48 -2.51 -10.12
CA CYS A 199 5.24 -3.51 -9.38
C CYS A 199 4.79 -4.87 -9.86
N MET A 200 5.57 -5.48 -10.74
CA MET A 200 5.77 -6.92 -10.92
C MET A 200 6.97 -7.12 -11.82
#